data_AF-A0A954KHK9-F1
#
_entry.id   AF-A0A954KHK9-F1
#
_cell.length_a   1.000
_cell.length_b   1.000
_cell.length_c   1.000
_cell.angle_alpha   90.00
_cell.angle_beta   90.00
_cell.angle_gamma   90.00
#
_symmetry.space_group_name_H-M   'P 1'
#
loop_
_entity.id
_entity.type
_entity.pdbx_description
1 polymer ?
#
loop_
_entity_poly.entity_id
_entity_poly.type
_entity_poly.pdbx_seq_one_letter_code
_entity_poly.pdbx_strand_id
1 'polypeptide(L)' 'MDAQALIAVASIVSAGLTISIGSIGPALGEGRALAQALSALAQQPDEANTITRTLFVGLAM' A
#
# COMPACT_ATOMS: atom_id res chain seq x y z
N MET A 1 18.75 -24.64 -22.31
CA MET A 1 17.51 -23.94 -21.90
C MET A 1 16.91 -23.34 -23.16
N ASP A 2 15.62 -23.53 -23.39
CA ASP A 2 14.91 -22.91 -24.50
C ASP A 2 14.69 -21.41 -24.24
N ALA A 3 14.52 -20.64 -25.31
CA ALA A 3 14.37 -19.18 -25.21
C ALA A 3 13.15 -18.77 -24.37
N GLN A 4 12.07 -19.56 -24.42
CA GLN A 4 10.87 -19.32 -23.60
C GLN A 4 11.16 -19.45 -22.10
N ALA A 5 11.91 -20.46 -21.65
CA ALA A 5 12.24 -20.57 -20.24
C ALA A 5 13.10 -19.40 -19.75
N LEU A 6 14.06 -18.93 -20.55
CA LEU A 6 14.89 -17.78 -20.18
C LEU A 6 14.09 -16.49 -20.04
N ILE A 7 13.17 -16.23 -20.97
CA ILE A 7 12.27 -15.06 -20.91
C ILE A 7 11.35 -15.14 -19.69
N ALA A 8 10.80 -16.32 -19.40
CA ALA A 8 9.93 -16.53 -18.24
C ALA A 8 10.67 -16.23 -16.93
N VAL A 9 11.89 -16.77 -16.76
CA VAL A 9 12.72 -16.53 -15.58
C VAL A 9 13.04 -15.05 -15.42
N ALA A 10 13.49 -14.39 -16.49
CA ALA A 10 13.80 -12.96 -16.45
C ALA A 10 12.57 -12.12 -16.06
N SER A 11 11.40 -12.43 -16.62
CA SER A 11 10.16 -11.71 -16.36
C SER A 11 9.71 -11.85 -14.90
N ILE A 12 9.80 -13.05 -14.32
CA ILE A 12 9.44 -13.29 -12.91
C ILE A 12 10.36 -12.53 -11.96
N VAL A 13 11.67 -12.55 -12.22
CA VAL A 13 12.65 -11.83 -11.39
C VAL A 13 12.42 -10.32 -11.49
N SER A 14 12.24 -9.78 -12.69
CA SER A 14 11.94 -8.36 -12.89
C SER A 14 10.64 -7.96 -12.19
N ALA A 15 9.57 -8.73 -12.33
CA ALA A 15 8.30 -8.47 -11.65
C ALA A 15 8.46 -8.47 -10.12
N GLY A 16 9.18 -9.44 -9.57
CA GLY A 16 9.45 -9.52 -8.13
C GLY A 16 10.20 -8.29 -7.62
N LEU A 17 11.24 -7.85 -8.35
CA LEU A 17 12.01 -6.66 -8.00
C LEU A 17 11.17 -5.38 -8.09
N THR A 18 10.39 -5.22 -9.15
CA THR A 18 9.51 -4.05 -9.33
C THR A 18 8.47 -3.96 -8.22
N ILE A 19 7.83 -5.06 -7.83
CA ILE A 19 6.84 -5.08 -6.75
C ILE A 19 7.50 -4.79 -5.39
N SER A 20 8.65 -5.42 -5.13
CA SER A 20 9.37 -5.26 -3.86
C SER A 20 9.78 -3.81 -3.63
N ILE A 21 10.32 -3.15 -4.65
CA ILE A 21 10.75 -1.76 -4.55
C ILE A 21 9.53 -0.82 -4.58
N GLY A 22 8.57 -1.09 -5.47
CA GLY A 22 7.39 -0.24 -5.68
C GLY A 22 6.46 -0.17 -4.48
N SER A 23 6.39 -1.22 -3.64
CA SER A 23 5.51 -1.28 -2.47
C SER A 23 5.99 -0.48 -1.26
N ILE A 24 7.27 -0.08 -1.21
CA ILE A 24 7.85 0.60 -0.04
C ILE A 24 7.21 1.98 0.17
N GLY A 25 7.03 2.76 -0.91
CA GLY A 25 6.43 4.09 -0.86
C GLY A 25 5.00 4.08 -0.33
N PRO A 26 4.09 3.31 -0.95
CA PRO A 26 2.73 3.11 -0.47
C PRO A 26 2.70 2.62 0.99
N ALA A 27 3.48 1.60 1.35
CA ALA A 27 3.48 1.06 2.72
C ALA A 27 3.82 2.13 3.78
N LEU A 28 4.79 3.01 3.49
CA LEU A 28 5.14 4.11 4.38
C LEU A 28 4.08 5.23 4.41
N GLY A 29 3.45 5.52 3.26
CA GLY A 29 2.39 6.52 3.15
C GLY A 29 1.12 6.10 3.89
N GLU A 30 0.64 4.90 3.61
CA GLU A 30 -0.55 4.31 4.21
C GLU A 30 -0.39 4.14 5.73
N GLY A 31 0.77 3.67 6.19
CA GLY A 31 1.07 3.54 7.62
C GLY A 31 1.00 4.88 8.36
N ARG A 32 1.49 5.96 7.73
CA ARG A 32 1.40 7.32 8.29
C ARG A 32 -0.03 7.85 8.30
N ALA A 33 -0.78 7.65 7.21
CA ALA A 33 -2.19 8.04 7.13
C ALA A 33 -3.03 7.34 8.20
N LEU A 34 -2.80 6.04 8.41
CA LEU A 34 -3.45 5.26 9.47
C LEU A 34 -3.09 5.81 10.87
N ALA A 35 -1.82 6.06 11.16
CA ALA A 35 -1.41 6.63 12.45
C ALA A 35 -2.07 8.00 12.73
N GLN A 36 -2.19 8.84 11.70
CA GLN A 36 -2.87 10.13 11.79
C GLN A 36 -4.38 9.95 12.03
N ALA A 37 -5.02 9.00 11.34
CA ALA A 37 -6.43 8.70 11.55
C ALA A 37 -6.70 8.16 12.96
N LEU A 38 -5.84 7.30 13.51
CA LEU A 38 -5.94 6.82 14.89
C LEU A 38 -5.83 7.98 15.90
N SER A 39 -4.93 8.93 15.67
CA SER A 39 -4.83 10.14 16.51
C SER A 39 -6.10 11.00 16.41
N ALA A 40 -6.66 11.16 15.21
CA ALA A 40 -7.90 11.90 15.01
C ALA A 40 -9.10 11.20 15.70
N LEU A 41 -9.18 9.87 15.62
CA LEU A 41 -10.20 9.07 16.32
C LEU A 41 -10.11 9.22 17.84
N ALA A 42 -8.89 9.24 18.39
CA ALA A 42 -8.68 9.45 19.82
C ALA A 42 -9.12 10.86 20.28
N GLN A 43 -8.97 11.87 19.42
CA GLN A 43 -9.38 13.25 19.70
C GLN A 43 -10.87 13.48 19.49
N GLN A 44 -11.50 12.79 18.53
CA GLN A 44 -12.90 12.95 18.15
C GLN A 44 -13.58 11.58 17.95
N PRO A 45 -13.92 10.88 19.05
CA PRO A 45 -14.56 9.56 18.96
C PRO A 45 -15.95 9.61 18.31
N ASP A 46 -16.66 10.74 18.40
CA ASP A 46 -17.99 10.91 17.81
C ASP A 46 -17.95 10.92 16.27
N GLU A 47 -16.83 11.33 15.67
CA GLU A 47 -16.62 11.38 14.22
C GLU A 47 -16.00 10.10 13.65
N ALA A 48 -16.01 8.99 14.41
CA ALA A 48 -15.29 7.78 14.05
C ALA A 48 -15.68 7.21 12.68
N ASN A 49 -16.98 7.26 12.34
CA ASN A 49 -17.49 6.79 11.05
C ASN A 49 -16.97 7.66 9.90
N THR A 50 -16.96 8.98 10.06
CA THR A 50 -16.48 9.94 9.05
C THR A 50 -14.99 9.78 8.81
N ILE A 51 -14.19 9.70 9.89
CA ILE A 51 -12.74 9.55 9.83
C ILE A 51 -12.37 8.23 9.16
N THR A 52 -12.97 7.12 9.57
CA THR A 52 -12.68 5.78 9.03
C THR A 52 -13.03 5.69 7.55
N ARG A 53 -14.18 6.24 7.14
CA ARG A 53 -14.58 6.28 5.72
C ARG A 53 -13.60 7.10 4.88
N THR A 54 -13.19 8.26 5.38
CA THR A 54 -12.25 9.13 4.65
C THR A 54 -10.88 8.46 4.53
N LEU A 55 -10.40 7.81 5.60
CA LEU A 55 -9.18 7.01 5.57
C LEU A 55 -9.25 5.93 4.49
N PHE A 56 -10.25 5.04 4.51
CA PHE A 56 -10.29 3.92 3.56
C PHE A 56 -10.52 4.37 2.11
N VAL A 57 -11.31 5.42 1.88
CA VAL A 57 -11.43 5.99 0.53
C VAL A 57 -10.09 6.56 0.07
N GLY A 58 -9.36 7.26 0.95
CA GLY A 58 -8.04 7.82 0.65
C GLY A 58 -6.95 6.77 0.41
N LEU A 59 -6.98 5.65 1.14
CA LEU A 59 -6.04 4.53 0.92
C LEU A 59 -6.34 3.74 -0.36
N ALA A 60 -7.57 3.79 -0.87
CA ALA A 60 -7.97 3.06 -2.06
C ALA A 60 -7.63 3.76 -3.39
N MET A 61 -7.31 5.05 -3.37
CA MET A 61 -6.96 5.85 -4.57
C MET A 61 -5.45 5.87 -4.82
#